data_AF-A0A9E2BMB9-F1
#
_entry.id   AF-A0A9E2BMB9-F1
#
_cell.length_a   1.000
_cell.length_b   1.000
_cell.length_c   1.000
_cell.angle_alpha   90.00
_cell.angle_beta   90.00
_cell.angle_gamma   90.00
#
_symmetry.space_group_name_H-M   'P 1'
#
loop_
_entity.id
_entity.type
_entity.pdbx_description
1 polymer ?
#
loop_
_entity_poly.entity_id
_entity_poly.type
_entity_poly.pdbx_seq_one_letter_code
_entity_poly.pdbx_strand_id
1 'polypeptide(L)'
;MKNIINVTLHEVTFQCGESGVCYTLEPSGVVINATPIEQECAPHSCGVALVRTTFVASAAEEEKVALLERDNPGAILAGSIIAAQAFPGRVFAMVPAPGFERVPPAEKRMRDDKFTTF
;
A
#
# COMPACT_ATOMS: atom_id res chain seq x y z
N MET A 1 19.94 -2.72 3.66
CA MET A 1 18.55 -3.06 3.29
C MET A 1 17.66 -2.15 4.11
N LYS A 2 16.67 -1.48 3.49
CA LYS A 2 15.76 -0.60 4.21
C LYS A 2 14.84 -1.44 5.10
N ASN A 3 14.48 -0.93 6.28
CA ASN A 3 13.55 -1.62 7.17
C ASN A 3 12.13 -1.46 6.61
N ILE A 4 11.69 -2.41 5.79
CA ILE A 4 10.37 -2.41 5.15
C ILE A 4 9.59 -3.60 5.69
N ILE A 5 8.38 -3.34 6.17
CA ILE A 5 7.44 -4.36 6.64
C ILE A 5 6.34 -4.50 5.60
N ASN A 6 6.22 -5.68 5.02
CA ASN A 6 5.15 -6.01 4.09
C ASN A 6 3.85 -6.27 4.87
N VAL A 7 2.91 -5.34 4.82
CA VAL A 7 1.60 -5.47 5.47
C VAL A 7 0.49 -5.88 4.49
N THR A 8 0.88 -6.48 3.37
CA THR A 8 -0.03 -7.09 2.39
C THR A 8 -0.19 -8.59 2.59
N LEU A 9 -1.10 -9.21 1.84
CA LEU A 9 -1.37 -10.66 1.89
C LEU A 9 -0.37 -11.51 1.10
N HIS A 10 0.42 -10.89 0.23
CA HIS A 10 1.26 -11.61 -0.73
C HIS A 10 2.70 -11.18 -0.58
N GLU A 11 3.62 -12.06 -1.00
CA GLU A 11 5.01 -11.68 -1.15
C GLU A 11 5.14 -10.48 -2.11
N VAL A 12 6.13 -9.62 -1.83
CA VAL A 12 6.43 -8.46 -2.68
C VAL A 12 7.90 -8.52 -3.04
N THR A 13 8.18 -8.53 -4.35
CA THR A 13 9.55 -8.36 -4.83
C THR A 13 9.88 -6.88 -5.00
N PHE A 14 10.90 -6.42 -4.28
CA PHE A 14 11.50 -5.11 -4.41
C PHE A 14 12.75 -5.19 -5.29
N GLN A 15 13.01 -4.13 -6.05
CA GLN A 15 14.26 -3.83 -6.71
C GLN A 15 14.94 -2.69 -5.96
N CYS A 16 16.17 -2.91 -5.52
CA CYS A 16 16.96 -1.90 -4.83
C CYS A 16 17.28 -0.74 -5.79
N GLY A 17 16.86 0.47 -5.45
CA GLY A 17 17.04 1.65 -6.30
C GLY A 17 18.52 1.99 -6.58
N GLU A 18 19.43 1.63 -5.67
CA GLU A 18 20.86 1.90 -5.79
C GLU A 18 21.60 0.83 -6.62
N SER A 19 21.30 -0.46 -6.40
CA SER A 19 22.06 -1.57 -6.97
C SER A 19 21.34 -2.32 -8.09
N GLY A 20 20.04 -2.11 -8.27
CA GLY A 20 19.19 -2.85 -9.19
C GLY A 20 18.91 -4.31 -8.77
N VAL A 21 19.46 -4.76 -7.63
CA VAL A 21 19.29 -6.12 -7.11
C VAL A 21 17.85 -6.32 -6.62
N CYS A 22 17.23 -7.45 -6.99
CA CYS A 22 15.91 -7.82 -6.53
C CYS A 22 15.97 -8.64 -5.25
N TYR A 23 15.02 -8.41 -4.34
CA TYR A 23 14.80 -9.21 -3.14
C TYR A 23 13.30 -9.28 -2.83
N THR A 24 12.86 -10.38 -2.25
CA THR A 24 11.45 -10.61 -1.90
C THR A 24 11.23 -10.44 -0.41
N LEU A 25 10.15 -9.75 -0.05
CA LEU A 25 9.67 -9.64 1.32
C LEU A 25 8.39 -10.47 1.48
N GLU A 26 8.46 -11.44 2.39
CA GLU A 26 7.30 -12.20 2.84
C GLU A 26 6.29 -11.29 3.56
N PRO A 27 5.00 -11.63 3.56
CA PRO A 27 4.02 -11.00 4.43
C PRO A 27 4.50 -11.01 5.89
N SER A 28 4.33 -9.89 6.59
CA SER A 28 4.71 -9.75 8.00
C SER A 28 3.85 -10.57 8.97
N GLY A 29 2.79 -11.20 8.47
CA GLY A 29 1.73 -11.83 9.27
C GLY A 29 0.68 -10.85 9.80
N VAL A 30 0.92 -9.53 9.68
CA VAL A 30 -0.07 -8.49 10.00
C VAL A 30 -0.52 -7.82 8.70
N VAL A 31 -1.79 -8.02 8.36
CA VAL A 31 -2.41 -7.43 7.17
C VAL A 31 -3.19 -6.19 7.59
N ILE A 32 -2.90 -5.06 6.93
CA ILE A 32 -3.63 -3.81 7.12
C ILE A 32 -4.68 -3.64 6.02
N ASN A 33 -5.94 -3.56 6.44
CA ASN A 33 -7.10 -3.43 5.55
C ASN A 33 -7.73 -2.02 5.63
N ALA A 34 -8.59 -1.74 4.66
CA ALA A 34 -9.44 -0.56 4.66
C ALA A 34 -10.83 -0.88 4.11
N THR A 35 -11.83 -0.14 4.57
CA THR A 35 -13.22 -0.29 4.10
C THR A 35 -13.53 0.80 3.08
N PRO A 36 -14.03 0.46 1.88
CA PRO A 36 -14.51 1.46 0.93
C PRO A 36 -15.82 2.08 1.44
N ILE A 37 -15.90 3.40 1.41
CA ILE A 37 -17.12 4.17 1.62
C ILE A 37 -17.40 4.96 0.35
N GLU A 38 -18.62 4.79 -0.16
CA GLU A 38 -19.12 5.54 -1.31
C GLU A 38 -19.77 6.84 -0.85
N GLN A 39 -19.40 7.92 -1.55
CA GLN A 39 -20.07 9.21 -1.48
C GLN A 39 -20.70 9.50 -2.84
N GLU A 40 -22.02 9.74 -2.87
CA GLU A 40 -22.72 10.13 -4.09
C GLU A 40 -22.15 11.44 -4.67
N CYS A 41 -21.93 11.46 -5.97
CA CYS A 41 -21.52 12.62 -6.75
C CYS A 41 -22.68 13.09 -7.65
N ALA A 42 -22.52 14.27 -8.26
CA ALA A 42 -23.42 14.69 -9.33
C ALA A 42 -23.47 13.63 -10.45
N PRO A 43 -24.66 13.25 -10.94
CA PRO A 43 -24.78 12.23 -11.97
C PRO A 43 -24.16 12.70 -13.29
N HIS A 44 -23.74 11.75 -14.11
CA HIS A 44 -23.28 12.07 -15.46
C HIS A 44 -24.46 12.55 -16.32
N SER A 45 -24.20 13.37 -17.34
CA SER A 45 -25.23 13.90 -18.24
C SER A 45 -26.04 12.84 -18.99
N CYS A 46 -25.57 11.59 -19.02
CA CYS A 46 -26.29 10.45 -19.60
C CYS A 46 -27.17 9.67 -18.59
N GLY A 47 -27.29 10.14 -17.34
CA GLY A 47 -28.19 9.58 -16.34
C GLY A 47 -27.59 8.49 -15.43
N VAL A 48 -26.28 8.21 -15.51
CA VAL A 48 -25.63 7.26 -14.59
C VAL A 48 -25.25 7.93 -13.27
N ALA A 49 -25.41 7.19 -12.17
CA ALA A 49 -24.91 7.60 -10.86
C ALA A 49 -23.37 7.55 -10.84
N LEU A 50 -22.77 8.58 -10.26
CA LEU A 50 -21.32 8.63 -10.02
C LEU A 50 -21.11 8.60 -8.52
N VAL A 51 -20.11 7.84 -8.06
CA VAL A 51 -19.70 7.82 -6.66
C VAL A 51 -18.21 8.12 -6.55
N ARG A 52 -17.83 8.78 -5.47
CA ARG A 52 -16.44 8.87 -5.01
C ARG A 52 -16.23 7.83 -3.93
N THR A 53 -15.30 6.91 -4.16
CA THR A 53 -14.88 5.96 -3.14
C THR A 53 -13.75 6.57 -2.30
N THR A 54 -13.94 6.56 -0.99
CA THR A 54 -12.86 6.81 -0.01
C THR A 54 -12.62 5.55 0.78
N PHE A 55 -11.41 5.39 1.33
CA PHE A 55 -11.07 4.21 2.12
C PHE A 55 -10.81 4.65 3.55
N VAL A 56 -11.46 3.99 4.50
CA VAL A 56 -11.34 4.32 5.92
C VAL A 56 -10.81 3.13 6.72
N ALA A 57 -10.06 3.47 7.76
CA ALA A 57 -9.60 2.53 8.77
C ALA A 57 -10.72 2.22 9.77
N SER A 58 -10.76 0.98 10.26
CA SER A 58 -11.48 0.66 11.49
C SER A 58 -10.58 0.88 12.71
N ALA A 59 -11.17 0.98 13.91
CA ALA A 59 -10.41 1.09 15.15
C ALA A 59 -9.44 -0.11 15.36
N ALA A 60 -9.81 -1.30 14.91
CA ALA A 60 -8.94 -2.47 15.01
C ALA A 60 -7.74 -2.40 14.05
N GLU A 61 -7.93 -1.82 12.85
CA GLU A 61 -6.82 -1.61 11.91
C GLU A 61 -5.88 -0.49 12.40
N GLU A 62 -6.44 0.55 13.00
CA GLU A 62 -5.68 1.63 13.65
C GLU A 62 -4.78 1.10 14.77
N GLU A 63 -5.29 0.20 15.61
CA GLU A 63 -4.51 -0.45 16.65
C GLU A 63 -3.36 -1.29 16.06
N LYS A 64 -3.60 -2.07 15.01
CA LYS A 64 -2.54 -2.84 14.34
C LYS A 64 -1.41 -1.94 13.82
N VAL A 65 -1.74 -0.82 13.16
CA VAL A 65 -0.74 0.13 12.65
C VAL A 65 0.05 0.73 13.81
N ALA A 66 -0.62 1.17 14.88
CA ALA A 66 0.04 1.73 16.06
C ALA A 66 0.98 0.73 16.75
N LEU A 67 0.56 -0.55 16.86
CA LEU A 67 1.41 -1.63 17.39
C LEU A 67 2.66 -1.83 16.52
N LEU A 68 2.48 -1.92 15.19
CA LEU A 68 3.61 -2.10 14.27
C LEU A 68 4.61 -0.95 14.33
N GLU A 69 4.15 0.30 14.35
CA GLU A 69 4.99 1.49 14.45
C GLU A 69 5.77 1.54 15.77
N ARG A 70 5.10 1.22 16.89
CA ARG A 70 5.72 1.17 18.21
C ARG A 70 6.78 0.08 18.29
N ASP A 71 6.46 -1.11 17.80
CA ASP A 71 7.33 -2.28 17.92
C ASP A 71 8.46 -2.26 16.87
N ASN A 72 8.32 -1.45 15.80
CA ASN A 72 9.32 -1.31 14.74
C ASN A 72 9.60 0.18 14.41
N PRO A 73 10.24 0.94 15.31
CA PRO A 73 10.48 2.36 15.10
C PRO A 73 11.24 2.64 13.80
N GLY A 74 10.71 3.53 12.96
CA GLY A 74 11.32 3.92 11.69
C GLY A 74 11.16 2.92 10.55
N ALA A 75 10.38 1.86 10.73
CA ALA A 75 10.05 0.94 9.64
C ALA A 75 9.09 1.59 8.62
N ILE A 76 9.23 1.20 7.36
CA ILE A 76 8.31 1.56 6.27
C ILE A 76 7.23 0.48 6.19
N LEU A 77 5.99 0.82 6.47
CA LEU A 77 4.86 -0.11 6.30
C LEU A 77 4.41 -0.10 4.84
N ALA A 78 4.84 -1.09 4.06
CA ALA A 78 4.48 -1.24 2.66
C ALA A 78 3.14 -1.98 2.54
N GLY A 79 2.10 -1.26 2.13
CA GLY A 79 0.72 -1.76 2.07
C GLY A 79 0.09 -1.66 0.68
N SER A 80 -1.16 -2.12 0.60
CA SER A 80 -2.00 -1.90 -0.58
C SER A 80 -2.31 -0.40 -0.75
N ILE A 81 -2.69 0.01 -1.97
CA ILE A 81 -3.04 1.40 -2.23
C ILE A 81 -4.22 1.88 -1.38
N ILE A 82 -5.17 0.99 -1.10
CA ILE A 82 -6.35 1.29 -0.27
C ILE A 82 -5.98 1.48 1.21
N ALA A 83 -5.02 0.69 1.71
CA ALA A 83 -4.51 0.86 3.07
C ALA A 83 -3.74 2.18 3.19
N ALA A 84 -2.92 2.53 2.20
CA ALA A 84 -2.22 3.81 2.18
C ALA A 84 -3.17 5.03 2.12
N GLN A 85 -4.33 4.89 1.47
CA GLN A 85 -5.37 5.93 1.47
C GLN A 85 -6.08 6.05 2.82
N ALA A 86 -6.25 4.94 3.55
CA ALA A 86 -6.86 4.94 4.88
C ALA A 86 -5.90 5.39 6.00
N PHE A 87 -4.59 5.23 5.79
CA PHE A 87 -3.53 5.63 6.74
C PHE A 87 -2.47 6.57 6.12
N PRO A 88 -2.85 7.78 5.66
CA PRO A 88 -1.93 8.81 5.17
C PRO A 88 -0.72 9.02 6.08
N GLY A 89 0.48 9.00 5.48
CA GLY A 89 1.75 9.20 6.20
C GLY A 89 2.23 8.05 7.10
N ARG A 90 1.48 6.95 7.21
CA ARG A 90 1.80 5.82 8.09
C ARG A 90 1.93 4.50 7.35
N VAL A 91 1.03 4.23 6.40
CA VAL A 91 1.13 3.12 5.46
C VAL A 91 1.37 3.67 4.07
N PHE A 92 2.31 3.07 3.36
CA PHE A 92 2.78 3.57 2.06
C PHE A 92 2.50 2.56 0.96
N ALA A 93 1.95 3.04 -0.16
CA ALA A 93 1.74 2.21 -1.32
C ALA A 93 3.03 2.10 -2.13
N MET A 94 3.26 0.94 -2.69
CA MET A 94 4.49 0.63 -3.43
C MET A 94 4.46 1.27 -4.82
N VAL A 95 5.61 1.76 -5.30
CA VAL A 95 5.79 2.30 -6.65
C VAL A 95 6.49 1.25 -7.52
N PRO A 96 6.00 0.91 -8.72
CA PRO A 96 6.70 -0.04 -9.58
C PRO A 96 8.08 0.50 -9.99
N ALA A 97 9.05 -0.39 -10.10
CA ALA A 97 10.33 -0.10 -10.74
C ALA A 97 10.10 0.17 -12.25
N PRO A 98 10.92 1.03 -12.88
CA PRO A 98 10.79 1.33 -14.31
C PRO A 98 10.74 0.07 -15.17
N GLY A 99 9.73 -0.05 -16.03
CA GLY A 99 9.52 -1.22 -16.89
C GLY A 99 8.63 -2.31 -16.29
N PHE A 100 8.24 -2.20 -15.01
CA PHE A 100 7.38 -3.16 -14.31
C PHE A 100 5.97 -2.62 -13.99
N GLU A 101 5.56 -1.53 -14.64
CA GLU A 101 4.27 -0.85 -14.38
C GLU A 101 3.08 -1.71 -14.81
N ARG A 102 3.19 -2.44 -15.92
CA ARG A 102 2.09 -3.21 -16.53
C ARG A 102 2.50 -4.65 -16.88
N VAL A 103 3.07 -5.35 -15.89
CA VAL A 103 3.45 -6.77 -15.99
C VAL A 103 2.55 -7.64 -15.11
N PRO A 104 2.52 -8.97 -15.33
CA PRO A 104 1.85 -9.91 -14.43
C PRO A 104 2.36 -9.81 -12.98
N PRO A 105 1.54 -10.13 -11.97
CA PRO A 105 1.92 -10.02 -10.55
C PRO A 105 3.26 -10.69 -10.19
N ALA A 106 3.53 -11.90 -10.70
CA ALA A 106 4.77 -12.63 -10.41
C ALA A 106 6.04 -11.93 -10.96
N GLU A 107 5.88 -11.10 -11.99
CA GLU A 107 6.97 -10.35 -12.61
C GLU A 107 7.16 -8.96 -11.99
N LYS A 108 6.22 -8.52 -11.13
CA LYS A 108 6.25 -7.17 -10.54
C LYS A 108 7.52 -6.96 -9.72
N ARG A 109 8.19 -5.83 -9.97
CA ARG A 109 9.28 -5.32 -9.13
C ARG A 109 8.90 -3.94 -8.64
N MET A 110 8.96 -3.75 -7.33
CA MET A 110 8.63 -2.50 -6.66
C MET A 110 9.90 -1.76 -6.27
N ARG A 111 9.87 -0.44 -6.25
CA ARG A 111 10.98 0.38 -5.77
C ARG A 111 11.07 0.31 -4.26
N ASP A 112 12.28 0.12 -3.74
CA ASP A 112 12.53 0.20 -2.29
C ASP A 112 12.87 1.63 -1.85
N ASP A 113 13.14 2.56 -2.78
CA ASP A 113 13.62 3.92 -2.53
C ASP A 113 12.52 5.00 -2.69
N LYS A 114 11.32 4.61 -3.13
CA LYS A 114 10.23 5.53 -3.42
C LYS A 114 8.89 4.87 -3.19
N PHE A 115 8.03 5.55 -2.42
CA PHE A 115 6.68 5.10 -2.11
C PHE A 115 5.64 6.20 -2.38
N THR A 116 4.38 5.82 -2.48
CA THR A 116 3.24 6.71 -2.63
C THR A 116 2.55 6.89 -1.27
N THR A 117 2.17 8.13 -0.96
CA THR A 117 1.32 8.49 0.18
C THR A 117 0.18 9.40 -0.31
N PHE A 118 -0.87 9.54 0.50
CA PHE A 118 -2.09 10.29 0.19
C PHE A 118 -2.32 11.41 1.19
#